data_AF-A0A9D9H3B3-F1
#
_entry.id   AF-A0A9D9H3B3-F1
#
_cell.length_a   1.000
_cell.length_b   1.000
_cell.length_c   1.000
_cell.angle_alpha   90.00
_cell.angle_beta   90.00
_cell.angle_gamma   90.00
#
_symmetry.space_group_name_H-M   'P 1'
#
loop_
_entity.id
_entity.type
_entity.pdbx_description
1 polymer ?
#
loop_
_entity_poly.entity_id
_entity_poly.type
_entity_poly.pdbx_seq_one_letter_code
_entity_poly.pdbx_strand_id
1 'polypeptide(L)'
;MYSRRVWLNDENSPSTGSIVAFDGFVRNDKEEWRSTFLELSDCYGKARLHKASYDSMEDFIEKMKLLRNEIDSFINHLEKEEQNEKEI
;
A
#
# COMPACT_ATOMS: atom_id res chain seq x y z
N MET A 1 -0.97 -10.75 -15.65
CA MET A 1 -0.76 -10.60 -14.20
C MET A 1 0.00 -9.31 -13.98
N TYR A 2 -0.49 -8.42 -13.12
CA TYR A 2 0.23 -7.25 -12.65
C TYR A 2 0.81 -7.55 -11.26
N SER A 3 2.11 -7.35 -11.08
CA SER A 3 2.77 -7.46 -9.79
C SER A 3 3.94 -6.48 -9.77
N ARG A 4 3.89 -5.53 -8.85
CA ARG A 4 4.94 -4.53 -8.67
C ARG A 4 5.27 -4.39 -7.19
N ARG A 5 6.57 -4.49 -6.87
CA ARG A 5 7.12 -4.16 -5.55
C ARG A 5 7.92 -2.87 -5.65
N VAL A 6 7.80 -2.02 -4.64
CA VAL A 6 8.64 -0.84 -4.41
C VAL A 6 9.19 -0.94 -2.98
N TRP A 7 10.50 -0.76 -2.82
CA TRP A 7 11.12 -0.63 -1.51
C TRP A 7 10.99 0.82 -1.03
N LEU A 8 10.66 1.00 0.25
CA LEU A 8 10.44 2.31 0.87
C LEU A 8 11.69 2.84 1.59
N ASN A 9 12.67 1.98 1.83
CA ASN A 9 13.94 2.33 2.43
C ASN A 9 15.07 2.17 1.40
N ASP A 10 16.17 2.87 1.65
CA ASP A 10 17.41 2.66 0.90
C ASP A 10 17.91 1.22 1.01
N GLU A 11 18.61 0.74 -0.01
CA GLU A 11 19.12 -0.64 -0.08
C GLU A 11 20.09 -1.00 1.05
N ASN A 12 20.74 0.00 1.64
CA ASN A 12 21.67 -0.17 2.76
C ASN A 12 21.01 0.11 4.13
N SER A 13 19.70 0.33 4.18
CA SER A 13 18.99 0.54 5.44
C SER A 13 18.91 -0.77 6.24
N PRO A 14 19.08 -0.74 7.57
CA PRO A 14 18.76 -1.89 8.42
C PRO A 14 17.24 -2.15 8.49
N SER A 15 16.42 -1.25 7.97
CA SER A 15 14.96 -1.36 7.91
C SER A 15 14.48 -1.89 6.57
N THR A 16 13.42 -2.71 6.59
CA THR A 16 12.83 -3.32 5.39
C THR A 16 11.37 -2.93 5.21
N GLY A 17 11.14 -1.78 4.57
CA GLY A 17 9.82 -1.29 4.17
C GLY A 17 9.54 -1.53 2.69
N SER A 18 8.33 -1.96 2.35
CA SER A 18 7.92 -2.15 0.95
C SER A 18 6.43 -1.99 0.72
N ILE A 19 6.07 -1.64 -0.51
CA ILE A 19 4.70 -1.70 -1.03
C ILE A 19 4.65 -2.72 -2.17
N VAL A 20 3.63 -3.58 -2.16
CA VAL A 20 3.33 -4.54 -3.23
C VAL A 20 1.92 -4.29 -3.75
N ALA A 21 1.80 -4.03 -5.05
CA ALA A 21 0.52 -3.98 -5.76
C ALA A 21 0.38 -5.22 -6.65
N PHE A 22 -0.73 -5.93 -6.53
CA PHE A 22 -0.99 -7.18 -7.25
C PHE A 22 -2.40 -7.22 -7.83
N ASP A 23 -2.52 -7.65 -9.09
CA ASP A 23 -3.78 -8.05 -9.72
C ASP A 23 -3.53 -9.23 -10.68
N GLY A 24 -4.16 -10.37 -10.43
CA GLY A 24 -4.02 -11.54 -11.28
C GLY A 24 -4.76 -12.75 -10.76
N PHE A 25 -4.84 -13.79 -11.61
CA PHE A 25 -5.34 -15.08 -11.19
C PHE A 25 -4.26 -15.85 -10.42
N VAL A 26 -4.66 -16.44 -9.30
CA VAL A 26 -3.86 -17.33 -8.48
C VAL A 26 -4.59 -18.67 -8.41
N ARG A 27 -3.84 -19.76 -8.34
CA ARG A 27 -4.42 -21.10 -8.28
C ARG A 27 -3.74 -21.95 -7.24
N ASN A 28 -4.49 -22.88 -6.66
CA ASN A 28 -3.98 -24.04 -5.97
C ASN A 28 -4.40 -25.32 -6.74
N ASP A 29 -4.13 -26.50 -6.18
CA ASP A 29 -4.46 -27.77 -6.85
C ASP A 29 -5.97 -28.00 -7.09
N LYS A 30 -6.83 -27.21 -6.46
CA LYS A 30 -8.30 -27.37 -6.50
C LYS A 30 -9.00 -26.27 -7.26
N GLU A 31 -8.51 -25.04 -7.18
CA GLU A 31 -9.26 -23.85 -7.58
C GLU A 31 -8.34 -22.76 -8.14
N GLU A 32 -8.87 -21.96 -9.05
CA GLU A 32 -8.28 -20.73 -9.56
C GLU A 32 -9.21 -19.54 -9.24
N TRP A 33 -8.67 -18.46 -8.70
CA TRP A 33 -9.43 -17.26 -8.37
C TRP A 33 -8.61 -16.00 -8.67
N ARG A 34 -9.30 -14.88 -8.95
CA ARG A 34 -8.65 -13.57 -9.09
C ARG A 34 -8.32 -13.02 -7.71
N SER A 35 -7.08 -12.60 -7.50
CA SER A 35 -6.63 -11.87 -6.33
C SER A 35 -6.18 -10.47 -6.73
N THR A 36 -6.69 -9.46 -6.02
CA THR A 36 -6.39 -8.05 -6.24
C THR A 36 -6.13 -7.41 -4.88
N PHE A 37 -4.92 -6.88 -4.65
CA PHE A 37 -4.56 -6.27 -3.36
C PHE A 37 -3.42 -5.25 -3.48
N LEU A 38 -3.34 -4.39 -2.46
CA LEU A 38 -2.20 -3.54 -2.12
C LEU A 38 -1.71 -3.94 -0.72
N GLU A 39 -0.41 -4.18 -0.55
CA GLU A 39 0.19 -4.54 0.74
C GLU A 39 1.32 -3.57 1.07
N LEU A 40 1.26 -2.96 2.25
CA LEU A 40 2.33 -2.20 2.88
C LEU A 40 2.97 -3.08 3.94
N SER A 41 4.29 -3.16 3.96
CA SER A 41 5.05 -3.86 4.99
C SER A 41 6.19 -2.99 5.48
N ASP A 42 6.54 -3.12 6.75
CA ASP A 42 7.76 -2.60 7.35
C ASP A 42 8.40 -3.67 8.27
N CYS A 43 9.44 -3.28 9.01
CA CYS A 43 10.16 -4.17 9.92
C CYS A 43 9.28 -4.76 11.04
N TYR A 44 8.20 -4.08 11.40
CA TYR A 44 7.34 -4.40 12.53
C TYR A 44 6.10 -5.17 12.11
N GLY A 45 5.54 -4.88 10.94
CA GLY A 45 4.29 -5.48 10.52
C GLY A 45 3.93 -5.25 9.07
N LYS A 46 2.74 -5.72 8.72
CA LYS A 46 2.17 -5.55 7.39
C LYS A 46 0.68 -5.30 7.46
N ALA A 47 0.20 -4.46 6.55
CA ALA A 47 -1.21 -4.19 6.33
C ALA A 47 -1.54 -4.44 4.87
N ARG A 48 -2.63 -5.20 4.62
CA ARG A 48 -3.07 -5.54 3.26
C ARG A 48 -4.47 -5.01 3.02
N LEU A 49 -4.59 -4.10 2.07
CA LEU A 49 -5.86 -3.68 1.48
C LEU A 49 -6.18 -4.62 0.32
N HIS A 50 -7.06 -5.59 0.55
CA HIS A 50 -7.51 -6.52 -0.48
C HIS A 50 -8.88 -6.12 -1.02
N LYS A 51 -9.16 -6.48 -2.27
CA LYS A 51 -10.51 -6.42 -2.82
C LYS A 51 -11.31 -7.58 -2.24
N ALA A 52 -12.31 -7.28 -1.40
CA ALA A 52 -13.17 -8.31 -0.84
C ALA A 52 -14.04 -8.96 -1.94
N SER A 53 -14.61 -10.13 -1.64
CA SER A 53 -15.49 -10.84 -2.57
C SER A 53 -16.75 -10.03 -2.92
N TYR A 54 -17.23 -9.22 -1.99
CA TYR A 54 -18.40 -8.35 -2.14
C TYR A 54 -18.08 -6.95 -2.68
N ASP A 55 -16.80 -6.58 -2.84
CA ASP A 55 -16.43 -5.32 -3.47
C ASP A 55 -16.59 -5.43 -4.99
N SER A 56 -17.08 -4.40 -5.65
CA SER A 56 -16.85 -4.22 -7.09
C SER A 56 -15.40 -3.78 -7.34
N MET A 57 -14.98 -3.73 -8.62
CA MET A 57 -13.67 -3.15 -8.94
C MET A 57 -13.64 -1.65 -8.68
N GLU A 58 -14.77 -0.96 -8.90
CA GLU A 58 -14.93 0.47 -8.64
C GLU A 58 -14.77 0.78 -7.15
N ASP A 59 -15.42 -0.01 -6.27
CA ASP A 59 -15.28 0.14 -4.81
C ASP A 59 -13.82 0.03 -4.37
N PHE A 60 -13.09 -0.94 -4.92
CA PHE A 60 -11.69 -1.13 -4.59
C PHE A 60 -10.80 0.02 -5.09
N ILE A 61 -11.08 0.53 -6.30
CA ILE A 61 -10.40 1.71 -6.84
C ILE A 61 -10.67 2.94 -5.97
N GLU A 62 -11.91 3.16 -5.53
CA GLU A 62 -12.24 4.27 -4.63
C GLU A 62 -11.58 4.13 -3.26
N LYS A 63 -11.52 2.91 -2.67
CA LYS A 63 -10.75 2.66 -1.45
C LYS A 63 -9.27 3.04 -1.61
N MET A 64 -8.65 2.71 -2.75
CA MET A 64 -7.26 3.09 -3.02
C MET A 64 -7.09 4.60 -3.20
N LYS A 65 -8.03 5.29 -3.84
CA LYS A 65 -8.01 6.77 -3.96
C LYS A 65 -8.16 7.45 -2.61
N LEU A 66 -9.06 6.97 -1.75
CA LEU A 66 -9.22 7.46 -0.39
C LEU A 66 -7.93 7.27 0.42
N LEU A 67 -7.34 6.07 0.38
CA LEU A 67 -6.06 5.81 1.04
C LEU A 67 -4.96 6.77 0.57
N ARG A 68 -4.83 6.99 -0.74
CA ARG A 68 -3.86 7.95 -1.30
C ARG A 68 -4.10 9.36 -0.75
N ASN A 69 -5.34 9.84 -0.79
CA ASN A 69 -5.67 11.19 -0.32
C ASN A 69 -5.37 11.37 1.19
N GLU A 70 -5.62 10.36 2.01
CA GLU A 70 -5.29 10.39 3.44
C GLU A 70 -3.78 10.37 3.68
N ILE A 71 -3.01 9.58 2.91
CA ILE A 71 -1.54 9.60 2.94
C ILE A 71 -1.02 10.99 2.57
N ASP A 72 -1.50 11.56 1.47
CA ASP A 72 -1.11 12.91 1.01
C ASP A 72 -1.44 13.97 2.09
N SER A 73 -2.59 13.85 2.74
CA SER A 73 -3.00 14.76 3.81
C SER A 73 -2.08 14.65 5.03
N PHE A 74 -1.69 13.43 5.41
CA PHE A 74 -0.76 13.22 6.52
C PHE A 74 0.65 13.72 6.20
N ILE A 75 1.15 13.49 4.98
CA ILE A 75 2.42 14.05 4.51
C ILE A 75 2.42 15.58 4.62
N ASN A 76 1.38 16.23 4.08
CA ASN A 76 1.25 17.69 4.16
C ASN A 76 1.21 18.22 5.60
N HIS A 77 0.62 17.48 6.53
CA HIS A 77 0.65 17.83 7.94
C HIS A 77 2.07 17.75 8.51
N LEU A 78 2.77 16.63 8.29
CA LEU A 78 4.14 16.42 8.79
C LEU A 78 5.13 17.45 8.22
N GLU A 79 5.04 17.77 6.93
CA GLU A 79 5.92 18.77 6.29
C GLU A 79 5.72 20.18 6.89
N LYS A 80 4.48 20.53 7.27
CA LYS A 80 4.19 21.81 7.94
C LYS A 80 4.76 21.86 9.34
N GLU A 81 4.60 20.78 10.12
CA GLU A 81 5.16 20.71 11.47
C GLU A 81 6.70 20.80 11.43
N GLU A 82 7.35 20.10 10.49
CA GLU A 82 8.81 20.16 10.33
C GLU A 82 9.31 21.58 9.99
N GLN A 83 8.57 22.34 9.18
CA GLN A 83 8.90 23.73 8.88
C GLN A 83 8.79 24.62 10.13
N ASN A 84 7.71 24.46 10.90
CA ASN A 84 7.49 25.22 12.13
C ASN A 84 8.60 24.96 13.17
N GLU A 85 9.09 23.72 13.29
CA GLU A 85 10.19 23.37 14.20
C GLU A 85 11.53 24.02 13.82
N LYS A 86 11.75 24.30 12.53
CA LYS A 86 12.99 24.92 12.03
C LYS A 86 13.02 26.45 12.22
N GLU A 87 11.88 27.06 12.49
CA GLU A 87 11.74 28.52 12.69
C GLU A 87 11.84 28.94 14.17
N ILE A 88 11.95 27.97 15.09
CA ILE A 88 12.14 28.14 16.55
C ILE A 88 13.61 28.00 16.91
#